data_AF-A0AAV4Q465-F1
#
_entry.id   AF-A0AAV4Q465-F1
#
_cell.length_a   1.000
_cell.length_b   1.000
_cell.length_c   1.000
_cell.angle_alpha   90.00
_cell.angle_beta   90.00
_cell.angle_gamma   90.00
#
_symmetry.space_group_name_H-M   'P 1'
#
loop_
_entity.id
_entity.type
_entity.pdbx_description
1 polymer ?
#
loop_
_entity_poly.entity_id
_entity_poly.type
_entity_poly.pdbx_seq_one_letter_code
_entity_poly.pdbx_strand_id
1 'polypeptide(L)'
;MCALPLSKVLPQRKSNSLDAERENFERSQSISISKAINCQESPVKEKHVRSAIIGTFTEKGAGTFWSVVMKLPLQGNPIVCWKFCHVLHKVIREGHHNAVLDSQKYQTSIKDLGKLWGLLKDGYGRLIQCYCALLIAKLEFHRKNPRFPGNLSVTDEQLDDIGERDVNVFFQLSCEFFDYMDEILALQSADMSRSNSMTNCGQCRLAPLIPCIQDSSQLYDYTVKVLLQQFYLSASNLQYFKHLIHVPLLPEKPPNFLIASDLSAHVSPVVILPPHTDTPENETVDMNLPSPDVLEGIFHRNDHHQRNGSSSPDQISEKDMLIERLNREIELLKMDIQRLRIEYERKIDDLKRQMIAIDAQISEQDQIIQNLRDENEKLQNTASDNVTQEVALKLIETES
;
A
#
# COMPACT_ATOMS: atom_id res chain seq x y z
N MET A 1 67.99 6.00 40.98
CA MET A 1 67.05 6.10 39.84
C MET A 1 65.82 5.28 40.19
N CYS A 2 64.75 5.92 40.66
CA CYS A 2 63.50 5.26 41.05
C CYS A 2 62.62 5.04 39.82
N ALA A 3 62.18 3.81 39.63
CA ALA A 3 61.19 3.45 38.61
C ALA A 3 59.82 4.04 38.96
N LEU A 4 59.20 4.69 37.97
CA LEU A 4 57.82 5.19 38.03
C LEU A 4 56.84 4.01 37.82
N PRO A 5 55.74 3.89 38.58
CA PRO A 5 54.73 2.87 38.33
C PRO A 5 53.76 3.28 37.22
N LEU A 6 53.41 2.30 36.38
CA LEU A 6 52.45 2.38 35.28
C LEU A 6 51.08 2.92 35.72
N SER A 7 50.47 3.72 34.83
CA SER A 7 49.10 4.21 34.96
C SER A 7 48.10 3.09 35.17
N LYS A 8 47.33 3.16 36.26
CA LYS A 8 46.16 2.31 36.49
C LYS A 8 45.17 2.50 35.35
N VAL A 9 44.98 1.45 34.56
CA VAL A 9 43.86 1.30 33.62
C VAL A 9 42.57 1.42 34.44
N LEU A 10 41.76 2.42 34.11
CA LEU A 10 40.41 2.58 34.66
C LEU A 10 39.61 1.30 34.38
N PRO A 11 38.86 0.76 35.36
CA PRO A 11 38.06 -0.42 35.12
C PRO A 11 36.99 -0.07 34.08
N GLN A 12 37.00 -0.81 32.96
CA GLN A 12 35.89 -0.84 32.01
C GLN A 12 34.60 -1.00 32.80
N ARG A 13 33.70 -0.02 32.69
CA ARG A 13 32.34 -0.13 33.20
C ARG A 13 31.77 -1.45 32.67
N LYS A 14 31.47 -2.39 33.58
CA LYS A 14 30.61 -3.52 33.26
C LYS A 14 29.33 -2.93 32.69
N SER A 15 29.03 -3.22 31.43
CA SER A 15 27.72 -2.92 30.82
C SER A 15 26.65 -3.38 31.81
N ASN A 16 25.72 -2.50 32.18
CA ASN A 16 24.65 -2.89 33.09
C ASN A 16 23.81 -4.00 32.42
N SER A 17 23.28 -4.95 33.19
CA SER A 17 22.46 -6.07 32.66
C SER A 17 21.31 -5.56 31.77
N LEU A 18 20.71 -4.42 32.14
CA LEU A 18 19.64 -3.77 31.39
C LEU A 18 20.11 -3.21 30.03
N ASP A 19 21.34 -2.70 29.96
CA ASP A 19 21.91 -2.20 28.70
C ASP A 19 22.16 -3.38 27.73
N ALA A 20 22.61 -4.52 28.25
CA ALA A 20 22.80 -5.73 27.46
C ALA A 20 21.46 -6.34 26.98
N GLU A 21 20.42 -6.33 27.82
CA GLU A 21 19.07 -6.75 27.44
C GLU A 21 18.49 -5.86 26.33
N ARG A 22 18.67 -4.53 26.46
CA ARG A 22 18.25 -3.57 25.45
C ARG A 22 18.98 -3.78 24.12
N GLU A 23 20.30 -3.93 24.14
CA GLU A 23 21.09 -4.18 22.94
C GLU A 23 20.70 -5.50 22.25
N ASN A 24 20.45 -6.55 23.05
CA ASN A 24 19.96 -7.83 22.53
C ASN A 24 18.57 -7.71 21.90
N PHE A 25 17.67 -6.93 22.50
CA PHE A 25 16.36 -6.62 21.92
C PHE A 25 16.50 -5.87 20.59
N GLU A 26 17.27 -4.78 20.55
CA GLU A 26 17.49 -3.98 19.34
C GLU A 26 18.13 -4.83 18.22
N ARG A 27 19.08 -5.70 18.56
CA ARG A 27 19.68 -6.66 17.62
C ARG A 27 18.65 -7.66 17.08
N SER A 28 17.82 -8.23 17.95
CA SER A 28 16.77 -9.19 17.57
C SER A 28 15.69 -8.55 16.68
N GLN A 29 15.28 -7.32 17.00
CA GLN A 29 14.37 -6.52 16.20
C GLN A 29 14.97 -6.19 14.84
N SER A 30 16.22 -5.74 14.80
CA SER A 30 16.94 -5.46 13.54
C SER A 30 16.97 -6.66 12.61
N ILE A 31 17.28 -7.86 13.13
CA ILE A 31 17.26 -9.11 12.35
C ILE A 31 15.85 -9.42 11.84
N SER A 32 14.83 -9.28 12.71
CA SER A 32 13.44 -9.58 12.35
C SER A 32 12.92 -8.64 11.26
N ILE A 33 13.11 -7.33 11.42
CA ILE A 33 12.70 -6.31 10.46
C ILE A 33 13.44 -6.48 9.13
N SER A 34 14.76 -6.71 9.16
CA SER A 34 15.55 -6.95 7.93
C SER A 34 15.12 -8.23 7.21
N LYS A 35 14.68 -9.27 7.93
CA LYS A 35 14.11 -10.48 7.32
C LYS A 35 12.71 -10.26 6.76
N ALA A 36 11.91 -9.36 7.33
CA ALA A 36 10.62 -8.98 6.78
C ALA A 36 10.77 -8.13 5.51
N ILE A 37 11.64 -7.11 5.57
CA ILE A 37 11.86 -6.12 4.51
C ILE A 37 13.17 -6.43 3.77
N ASN A 38 13.14 -7.51 3.00
CA ASN A 38 14.27 -7.99 2.21
C ASN A 38 14.05 -7.77 0.69
N CYS A 39 15.10 -7.97 -0.12
CA CYS A 39 15.05 -7.78 -1.57
C CYS A 39 14.41 -8.93 -2.36
N GLN A 40 14.02 -10.03 -1.71
CA GLN A 40 13.48 -11.21 -2.39
C GLN A 40 11.99 -11.00 -2.68
N GLU A 41 11.56 -11.17 -3.94
CA GLU A 41 10.15 -11.03 -4.36
C GLU A 41 9.31 -12.23 -3.89
N SER A 42 9.07 -12.28 -2.59
CA SER A 42 8.36 -13.33 -1.86
C SER A 42 7.50 -12.69 -0.76
N PRO A 43 6.38 -13.31 -0.36
CA PRO A 43 5.52 -12.75 0.67
C PRO A 43 6.31 -12.48 1.95
N VAL A 44 5.94 -11.40 2.63
CA VAL A 44 6.53 -11.07 3.93
C VAL A 44 6.18 -12.17 4.92
N LYS A 45 7.17 -12.70 5.64
CA LYS A 45 6.93 -13.77 6.59
C LYS A 45 6.26 -13.22 7.86
N GLU A 46 5.05 -13.69 8.14
CA GLU A 46 4.22 -13.23 9.27
C GLU A 46 4.94 -13.27 10.62
N LYS A 47 5.76 -14.28 10.90
CA LYS A 47 6.53 -14.35 12.16
C LYS A 47 7.46 -13.14 12.38
N HIS A 48 8.01 -12.57 11.30
CA HIS A 48 8.91 -11.42 11.38
C HIS A 48 8.13 -10.12 11.53
N VAL A 49 6.98 -10.00 10.86
CA VAL A 49 6.06 -8.86 11.04
C VAL A 49 5.50 -8.84 12.46
N ARG A 50 5.05 -9.98 12.96
CA ARG A 50 4.58 -10.14 14.34
C ARG A 50 5.66 -9.77 15.36
N SER A 51 6.91 -10.17 15.12
CA SER A 51 8.05 -9.77 15.96
C SER A 51 8.25 -8.24 15.99
N ALA A 52 8.13 -7.58 14.84
CA ALA A 52 8.21 -6.12 14.74
C ALA A 52 7.04 -5.42 15.47
N ILE A 53 5.81 -5.91 15.30
CA ILE A 53 4.62 -5.40 15.99
C ILE A 53 4.76 -5.56 17.50
N ILE A 54 5.09 -6.76 17.99
CA ILE A 54 5.33 -7.02 19.44
C ILE A 54 6.45 -6.12 19.96
N GLY A 55 7.51 -5.92 19.16
CA GLY A 55 8.59 -5.00 19.47
C GLY A 55 8.08 -3.61 19.84
N THR A 56 7.07 -3.10 19.12
CA THR A 56 6.50 -1.78 19.42
C THR A 56 5.81 -1.68 20.78
N PHE A 57 5.22 -2.78 21.26
CA PHE A 57 4.63 -2.83 22.60
C PHE A 57 5.70 -2.90 23.68
N THR A 58 6.79 -3.65 23.44
CA THR A 58 7.92 -3.74 24.36
C THR A 58 8.60 -2.37 24.57
N GLU A 59 8.79 -1.60 23.50
CA GLU A 59 9.44 -0.27 23.58
C GLU A 59 8.46 0.91 23.74
N LYS A 60 7.15 0.65 23.76
CA LYS A 60 6.06 1.64 23.81
C LYS A 60 6.08 2.67 22.67
N GLY A 61 6.45 2.25 21.46
CA GLY A 61 6.60 3.12 20.29
C GLY A 61 7.15 2.36 19.09
N ALA A 62 7.46 3.06 18.01
CA ALA A 62 8.07 2.47 16.80
C ALA A 62 9.52 2.94 16.59
N GLY A 63 10.21 3.35 17.66
CA GLY A 63 11.55 3.92 17.63
C GLY A 63 12.58 2.98 17.00
N THR A 64 12.66 1.73 17.47
CA THR A 64 13.58 0.73 16.92
C THR A 64 13.20 0.35 15.49
N PHE A 65 11.90 0.23 15.20
CA PHE A 65 11.41 -0.05 13.85
C PHE A 65 11.96 0.97 12.84
N TRP A 66 11.76 2.26 13.10
CA TRP A 66 12.21 3.31 12.21
C TRP A 66 13.74 3.44 12.14
N SER A 67 14.45 3.23 13.26
CA SER A 67 15.92 3.22 13.29
C SER A 67 16.53 2.15 12.38
N VAL A 68 15.88 0.99 12.27
CA VAL A 68 16.30 -0.09 11.37
C VAL A 68 15.90 0.21 9.93
N VAL A 69 14.64 0.60 9.70
CA VAL A 69 14.10 0.83 8.34
C VAL A 69 14.85 1.94 7.60
N MET A 70 15.25 3.01 8.30
CA MET A 70 16.01 4.12 7.69
C MET A 70 17.40 3.70 7.19
N LYS A 71 17.90 2.51 7.58
CA LYS A 71 19.17 1.95 7.10
C LYS A 71 18.99 0.99 5.91
N LEU A 72 17.75 0.67 5.55
CA LEU A 72 17.45 -0.22 4.42
C LEU A 72 17.52 0.54 3.09
N PRO A 73 17.83 -0.12 1.96
CA PRO A 73 17.96 0.51 0.65
C PRO A 73 16.58 0.80 0.02
N LEU A 74 15.74 1.60 0.68
CA LEU A 74 14.36 1.91 0.25
C LEU A 74 14.28 2.64 -1.09
N GLN A 75 15.32 3.39 -1.46
CA GLN A 75 15.42 4.11 -2.74
C GLN A 75 16.06 3.26 -3.84
N GLY A 76 16.84 2.23 -3.46
CA GLY A 76 17.64 1.43 -4.40
C GLY A 76 16.98 0.11 -4.82
N ASN A 77 15.96 -0.36 -4.11
CA ASN A 77 15.30 -1.61 -4.43
C ASN A 77 13.76 -1.51 -4.28
N PRO A 78 12.98 -1.73 -5.36
CA PRO A 78 11.54 -1.58 -5.32
C PRO A 78 10.86 -2.62 -4.43
N ILE A 79 11.39 -3.85 -4.36
CA ILE A 79 10.82 -4.91 -3.51
C ILE A 79 11.00 -4.57 -2.04
N VAL A 80 12.16 -4.05 -1.67
CA VAL A 80 12.43 -3.57 -0.30
C VAL A 80 11.46 -2.44 0.05
N CYS A 81 11.29 -1.45 -0.84
CA CYS A 81 10.36 -0.33 -0.61
C CYS A 81 8.89 -0.78 -0.50
N TRP A 82 8.47 -1.68 -1.39
CA TRP A 82 7.13 -2.27 -1.37
C TRP A 82 6.84 -3.01 -0.06
N LYS A 83 7.78 -3.85 0.37
CA LYS A 83 7.68 -4.57 1.64
C LYS A 83 7.74 -3.63 2.83
N PHE A 84 8.53 -2.56 2.76
CA PHE A 84 8.52 -1.51 3.77
C PHE A 84 7.12 -0.90 3.93
N CYS A 85 6.48 -0.50 2.82
CA CYS A 85 5.14 0.07 2.86
C CYS A 85 4.14 -0.91 3.51
N HIS A 86 4.20 -2.18 3.12
CA HIS A 86 3.36 -3.23 3.71
C HIS A 86 3.59 -3.42 5.22
N VAL A 87 4.85 -3.56 5.63
CA VAL A 87 5.17 -3.78 7.05
C VAL A 87 4.83 -2.55 7.87
N LEU A 88 5.10 -1.34 7.38
CA LEU A 88 4.72 -0.09 8.04
C LEU A 88 3.21 0.02 8.20
N HIS A 89 2.43 -0.32 7.18
CA HIS A 89 0.96 -0.34 7.27
C HIS A 89 0.51 -1.23 8.43
N LYS A 90 1.04 -2.47 8.52
CA LYS A 90 0.74 -3.39 9.63
C LYS A 90 1.21 -2.86 10.98
N VAL A 91 2.38 -2.24 11.07
CA VAL A 91 2.90 -1.66 12.33
C VAL A 91 2.01 -0.50 12.82
N ILE A 92 1.60 0.41 11.94
CA ILE A 92 0.69 1.51 12.31
C ILE A 92 -0.69 0.96 12.69
N ARG A 93 -1.14 -0.11 12.03
CA ARG A 93 -2.46 -0.70 12.25
C ARG A 93 -2.55 -1.50 13.55
N GLU A 94 -1.56 -2.34 13.84
CA GLU A 94 -1.61 -3.37 14.89
C GLU A 94 -0.60 -3.15 16.02
N GLY A 95 0.31 -2.17 15.87
CA GLY A 95 1.32 -1.84 16.88
C GLY A 95 0.79 -1.04 18.05
N HIS A 96 1.70 -0.68 18.95
CA HIS A 96 1.40 0.22 20.06
C HIS A 96 0.86 1.57 19.55
N HIS A 97 -0.04 2.25 20.27
CA HIS A 97 -0.66 3.51 19.80
C HIS A 97 0.38 4.60 19.43
N ASN A 98 1.49 4.68 20.17
CA ASN A 98 2.59 5.58 19.85
C ASN A 98 3.28 5.27 18.52
N ALA A 99 3.11 4.07 17.93
CA ALA A 99 3.66 3.76 16.61
C ALA A 99 3.10 4.70 15.54
N VAL A 100 1.82 5.08 15.64
CA VAL A 100 1.20 6.07 14.74
C VAL A 100 1.82 7.45 14.95
N LEU A 101 1.95 7.88 16.22
CA LEU A 101 2.53 9.18 16.59
C LEU A 101 4.00 9.29 16.17
N ASP A 102 4.80 8.27 16.45
CA ASP A 102 6.20 8.18 16.05
C ASP A 102 6.38 8.20 14.54
N SER A 103 5.41 7.68 13.79
CA SER A 103 5.45 7.64 12.33
C SER A 103 5.16 9.00 11.69
N GLN A 104 4.51 9.92 12.41
CA GLN A 104 4.22 11.27 11.90
C GLN A 104 5.48 12.03 11.46
N LYS A 105 6.61 11.85 12.15
CA LYS A 105 7.88 12.52 11.83
C LYS A 105 8.51 12.07 10.50
N TYR A 106 8.04 10.97 9.91
CA TYR A 106 8.57 10.41 8.67
C TYR A 106 7.68 10.66 7.45
N GLN A 107 6.59 11.43 7.58
CA GLN A 107 5.69 11.75 6.46
C GLN A 107 6.45 12.31 5.24
N THR A 108 7.36 13.27 5.43
CA THR A 108 8.15 13.84 4.33
C THR A 108 8.95 12.77 3.60
N SER A 109 9.63 11.88 4.33
CA SER A 109 10.40 10.78 3.77
C SER A 109 9.54 9.79 2.99
N ILE A 110 8.35 9.43 3.49
CA ILE A 110 7.40 8.56 2.79
C ILE A 110 6.90 9.24 1.51
N LYS A 111 6.57 10.53 1.58
CA LYS A 111 6.11 11.32 0.44
C LYS A 111 7.18 11.40 -0.65
N ASP A 112 8.43 11.61 -0.28
CA ASP A 112 9.54 11.69 -1.22
C ASP A 112 9.90 10.32 -1.83
N LEU A 113 9.77 9.22 -1.07
CA LEU A 113 9.82 7.86 -1.63
C LEU A 113 8.74 7.65 -2.68
N GLY A 114 7.49 8.05 -2.40
CA GLY A 114 6.38 7.95 -3.35
C GLY A 114 6.63 8.75 -4.63
N LYS A 115 7.16 9.96 -4.52
CA LYS A 115 7.56 10.78 -5.69
C LYS A 115 8.66 10.11 -6.51
N LEU A 116 9.70 9.61 -5.84
CA LEU A 116 10.83 8.94 -6.48
C LEU A 116 10.38 7.72 -7.30
N TRP A 117 9.65 6.80 -6.67
CA TRP A 117 9.18 5.58 -7.33
C TRP A 117 8.09 5.86 -8.37
N GLY A 118 7.33 6.94 -8.20
CA GLY A 118 6.33 7.41 -9.17
C GLY A 118 6.92 7.86 -10.52
N LEU A 119 8.22 8.13 -10.60
CA LEU A 119 8.90 8.36 -11.87
C LEU A 119 8.98 7.09 -12.73
N LEU A 120 8.91 5.91 -12.09
CA LEU A 120 8.89 4.61 -12.75
C LEU A 120 7.44 4.13 -12.89
N LYS A 121 6.87 4.31 -14.08
CA LYS A 121 5.46 3.95 -14.34
C LYS A 121 5.20 2.45 -14.41
N ASP A 122 6.24 1.65 -14.64
CA ASP A 122 6.13 0.19 -14.79
C ASP A 122 6.50 -0.58 -13.51
N GLY A 123 5.94 -1.78 -13.37
CA GLY A 123 6.24 -2.70 -12.27
C GLY A 123 5.81 -2.15 -10.91
N TYR A 124 6.71 -2.21 -9.93
CA TYR A 124 6.42 -1.76 -8.56
C TYR A 124 6.41 -0.24 -8.38
N GLY A 125 6.91 0.55 -9.32
CA GLY A 125 7.05 2.01 -9.12
C GLY A 125 5.70 2.70 -8.88
N ARG A 126 4.73 2.47 -9.77
CA ARG A 126 3.34 2.96 -9.61
C ARG A 126 2.68 2.42 -8.34
N LEU A 127 2.91 1.14 -8.03
CA LEU A 127 2.37 0.50 -6.82
C LEU A 127 2.89 1.17 -5.55
N ILE A 128 4.21 1.38 -5.46
CA ILE A 128 4.85 2.06 -4.34
C ILE A 128 4.36 3.50 -4.23
N GLN A 129 4.23 4.21 -5.35
CA GLN A 129 3.69 5.58 -5.34
C GLN A 129 2.30 5.64 -4.70
N CYS A 130 1.36 4.80 -5.17
CA CYS A 130 0.01 4.72 -4.61
C CYS A 130 0.03 4.30 -3.14
N TYR A 131 0.92 3.36 -2.76
CA TYR A 131 0.97 2.89 -1.38
C TYR A 131 1.57 3.94 -0.43
N CYS A 132 2.58 4.70 -0.87
CA CYS A 132 3.08 5.83 -0.11
C CYS A 132 1.99 6.90 0.08
N ALA A 133 1.19 7.20 -0.94
CA ALA A 133 0.06 8.12 -0.82
C ALA A 133 -0.98 7.63 0.21
N LEU A 134 -1.35 6.34 0.14
CA LEU A 134 -2.21 5.69 1.13
C LEU A 134 -1.68 5.78 2.56
N LEU A 135 -0.39 5.52 2.78
CA LEU A 135 0.23 5.64 4.11
C LEU A 135 0.21 7.08 4.62
N ILE A 136 0.41 8.07 3.74
CA ILE A 136 0.28 9.49 4.11
C ILE A 136 -1.17 9.83 4.46
N ALA A 137 -2.16 9.38 3.69
CA ALA A 137 -3.57 9.58 3.99
C ALA A 137 -3.95 8.97 5.35
N LYS A 138 -3.47 7.75 5.64
CA LYS A 138 -3.64 7.12 6.96
C LYS A 138 -3.04 7.97 8.08
N LEU A 139 -1.81 8.45 7.92
CA LEU A 139 -1.14 9.27 8.94
C LEU A 139 -1.84 10.62 9.14
N GLU A 140 -2.28 11.28 8.06
CA GLU A 140 -3.04 12.53 8.14
C GLU A 140 -4.40 12.34 8.79
N PHE A 141 -5.12 11.25 8.48
CA PHE A 141 -6.37 10.89 9.14
C PHE A 141 -6.17 10.78 10.66
N HIS A 142 -5.15 10.05 11.12
CA HIS A 142 -4.88 9.91 12.56
C HIS A 142 -4.31 11.19 13.20
N ARG A 143 -3.68 12.08 12.42
CA ARG A 143 -3.25 13.39 12.91
C ARG A 143 -4.45 14.29 13.21
N LYS A 144 -5.47 14.26 12.35
CA LYS A 144 -6.72 15.00 12.54
C LYS A 144 -7.63 14.36 13.58
N ASN A 145 -7.66 13.03 13.63
CA ASN A 145 -8.55 12.24 14.48
C ASN A 145 -7.77 11.31 15.44
N PRO A 146 -7.07 11.85 16.46
CA PRO A 146 -6.22 11.07 17.36
C PRO A 146 -6.98 10.07 18.24
N ARG A 147 -8.31 10.19 18.33
CA ARG A 147 -9.17 9.27 19.07
C ARG A 147 -9.40 7.93 18.35
N PHE A 148 -9.16 7.87 17.04
CA PHE A 148 -9.22 6.60 16.31
C PHE A 148 -7.94 5.78 16.53
N PRO A 149 -8.06 4.50 16.94
CA PRO A 149 -6.93 3.59 16.99
C PRO A 149 -6.45 3.24 15.57
N GLY A 150 -5.20 2.78 15.43
CA GLY A 150 -4.59 2.47 14.13
C GLY A 150 -5.32 1.41 13.30
N ASN A 151 -6.04 0.49 13.95
CA ASN A 151 -6.89 -0.53 13.31
C ASN A 151 -8.29 -0.03 12.96
N LEU A 152 -8.57 1.26 13.22
CA LEU A 152 -9.84 1.94 13.00
C LEU A 152 -11.01 1.35 13.78
N SER A 153 -10.82 0.40 14.70
CA SER A 153 -11.92 -0.25 15.41
C SER A 153 -12.37 0.58 16.60
N VAL A 154 -13.50 1.26 16.47
CA VAL A 154 -14.21 1.95 17.56
C VAL A 154 -15.63 1.39 17.73
N THR A 155 -16.15 1.43 18.95
CA THR A 155 -17.57 1.11 19.22
C THR A 155 -18.48 2.24 18.74
N ASP A 156 -19.78 1.96 18.60
CA ASP A 156 -20.76 2.99 18.19
C ASP A 156 -20.81 4.15 19.18
N GLU A 157 -20.76 3.87 20.49
CA GLU A 157 -20.67 4.90 21.54
C GLU A 157 -19.40 5.76 21.40
N GLN A 158 -18.25 5.13 21.11
CA GLN A 158 -17.01 5.87 20.90
C GLN A 158 -17.06 6.71 19.63
N LEU A 159 -17.70 6.23 18.58
CA LEU A 159 -17.88 6.95 17.33
C LEU A 159 -18.76 8.19 17.54
N ASP A 160 -19.86 8.04 18.29
CA ASP A 160 -20.74 9.15 18.67
C ASP A 160 -20.01 10.20 19.51
N ASP A 161 -19.19 9.76 20.46
CA ASP A 161 -18.38 10.66 21.27
C ASP A 161 -17.29 11.35 20.45
N ILE A 162 -16.71 10.69 19.44
CA ILE A 162 -15.73 11.29 18.51
C ILE A 162 -16.41 12.33 17.63
N GLY A 163 -17.62 12.04 17.15
CA GLY A 163 -18.42 12.96 16.37
C GLY A 163 -19.03 14.11 17.18
N GLU A 164 -18.80 14.17 18.49
CA GLU A 164 -19.38 15.16 19.42
C GLU A 164 -20.90 15.28 19.35
N ARG A 165 -21.57 14.28 18.75
CA ARG A 165 -22.99 14.31 18.35
C ARG A 165 -23.34 15.55 17.50
N ASP A 166 -22.36 16.10 16.78
CA ASP A 166 -22.50 17.25 15.91
C ASP A 166 -22.45 16.82 14.44
N VAL A 167 -23.49 17.21 13.71
CA VAL A 167 -23.66 16.95 12.27
C VAL A 167 -22.46 17.42 11.45
N ASN A 168 -21.89 18.57 11.78
CA ASN A 168 -20.78 19.15 11.03
C ASN A 168 -19.49 18.34 11.23
N VAL A 169 -19.26 17.84 12.45
CA VAL A 169 -18.11 16.98 12.76
C VAL A 169 -18.25 15.65 12.03
N PHE A 170 -19.44 15.06 12.04
CA PHE A 170 -19.76 13.86 11.29
C PHE A 170 -19.63 14.01 9.76
N PHE A 171 -20.04 15.16 9.22
CA PHE A 171 -19.84 15.47 7.81
C PHE A 171 -18.35 15.56 7.46
N GLN A 172 -17.57 16.29 8.25
CA GLN A 172 -16.12 16.40 8.08
C GLN A 172 -15.44 15.03 8.15
N LEU A 173 -15.82 14.21 9.13
CA LEU A 173 -15.32 12.86 9.30
C LEU A 173 -15.67 11.97 8.10
N SER A 174 -16.87 12.12 7.53
CA SER A 174 -17.29 11.42 6.31
C SER A 174 -16.42 11.80 5.10
N CYS A 175 -16.13 13.08 4.90
CA CYS A 175 -15.20 13.51 3.86
C CYS A 175 -13.82 12.87 4.02
N GLU A 176 -13.31 12.82 5.25
CA GLU A 176 -12.01 12.22 5.55
C GLU A 176 -12.00 10.69 5.37
N PHE A 177 -13.12 10.01 5.62
CA PHE A 177 -13.28 8.59 5.30
C PHE A 177 -13.21 8.35 3.79
N PHE A 178 -13.87 9.19 2.98
CA PHE A 178 -13.80 9.10 1.53
C PHE A 178 -12.40 9.37 0.99
N ASP A 179 -11.73 10.43 1.46
CA ASP A 179 -10.35 10.73 1.06
C ASP A 179 -9.42 9.53 1.32
N TYR A 180 -9.59 8.84 2.45
CA TYR A 180 -8.81 7.64 2.76
C TYR A 180 -9.23 6.44 1.88
N MET A 181 -10.53 6.21 1.68
CA MET A 181 -11.01 5.14 0.79
C MET A 181 -10.55 5.33 -0.67
N ASP A 182 -10.49 6.56 -1.16
CA ASP A 182 -10.00 6.88 -2.51
C ASP A 182 -8.55 6.44 -2.71
N GLU A 183 -7.68 6.64 -1.71
CA GLU A 183 -6.30 6.17 -1.78
C GLU A 183 -6.20 4.63 -1.70
N ILE A 184 -7.10 3.96 -0.97
CA ILE A 184 -7.20 2.49 -0.98
C ILE A 184 -7.57 1.98 -2.37
N LEU A 185 -8.57 2.60 -3.01
CA LEU A 185 -9.01 2.26 -4.35
C LEU A 185 -7.95 2.60 -5.41
N ALA A 186 -7.22 3.70 -5.25
CA ALA A 186 -6.10 4.07 -6.11
C ALA A 186 -4.98 3.01 -6.09
N LEU A 187 -4.68 2.44 -4.92
CA LEU A 187 -3.72 1.33 -4.81
C LEU A 187 -4.23 0.04 -5.45
N GLN A 188 -5.50 -0.30 -5.24
CA GLN A 188 -6.12 -1.51 -5.82
C GLN A 188 -6.16 -1.45 -7.36
N SER A 189 -6.44 -0.27 -7.91
CA SER A 189 -6.56 -0.04 -9.36
C SER A 189 -5.22 0.03 -10.09
N ALA A 190 -4.09 0.13 -9.37
CA ALA A 190 -2.75 0.27 -9.93
C ALA A 190 -2.14 -1.02 -10.56
N ASP A 191 -2.97 -1.87 -11.18
CA ASP A 191 -2.59 -3.12 -11.88
C ASP A 191 -2.23 -4.31 -10.96
N MET A 192 -2.91 -4.42 -9.82
CA MET A 192 -2.81 -5.60 -8.93
C MET A 192 -3.53 -6.84 -9.47
N SER A 193 -4.55 -6.67 -10.31
CA SER A 193 -5.46 -7.72 -10.79
C SER A 193 -4.81 -8.77 -11.69
N ARG A 194 -3.62 -8.48 -12.24
CA ARG A 194 -2.86 -9.43 -13.07
C ARG A 194 -1.95 -10.37 -12.27
N SER A 195 -1.86 -10.21 -10.95
CA SER A 195 -0.94 -10.98 -10.10
C SER A 195 -1.48 -12.39 -9.80
N ASN A 196 -0.69 -13.43 -10.06
CA ASN A 196 -1.06 -14.82 -9.79
C ASN A 196 -0.83 -15.20 -8.31
N SER A 197 -1.91 -15.40 -7.56
CA SER A 197 -1.88 -15.75 -6.13
C SER A 197 -1.21 -17.08 -5.79
N MET A 198 -0.97 -17.95 -6.78
CA MET A 198 -0.28 -19.23 -6.61
C MET A 198 1.25 -19.11 -6.69
N THR A 199 1.77 -17.91 -6.96
CA THR A 199 3.22 -17.66 -7.08
C THR A 199 3.74 -16.81 -5.93
N ASN A 200 4.99 -17.01 -5.52
CA ASN A 200 5.63 -16.22 -4.47
C ASN A 200 5.65 -14.71 -4.81
N CYS A 201 5.91 -14.36 -6.08
CA CYS A 201 5.91 -12.97 -6.53
C CYS A 201 4.50 -12.37 -6.49
N GLY A 202 3.49 -13.10 -6.96
CA GLY A 202 2.10 -12.66 -6.87
C GLY A 202 1.62 -12.50 -5.43
N GLN A 203 1.96 -13.40 -4.52
CA GLN A 203 1.67 -13.25 -3.09
C GLN A 203 2.39 -12.04 -2.48
N CYS A 204 3.63 -11.75 -2.89
CA CYS A 204 4.34 -10.54 -2.47
C CYS A 204 3.61 -9.26 -2.88
N ARG A 205 2.97 -9.26 -4.06
CA ARG A 205 2.18 -8.13 -4.58
C ARG A 205 0.80 -8.03 -3.92
N LEU A 206 0.13 -9.16 -3.69
CA LEU A 206 -1.26 -9.19 -3.21
C LEU A 206 -1.39 -9.08 -1.69
N ALA A 207 -0.44 -9.59 -0.90
CA ALA A 207 -0.53 -9.58 0.56
C ALA A 207 -0.83 -8.20 1.19
N PRO A 208 -0.30 -7.08 0.67
CA PRO A 208 -0.62 -5.75 1.20
C PRO A 208 -2.06 -5.30 1.00
N LEU A 209 -2.87 -5.98 0.17
CA LEU A 209 -4.30 -5.71 0.06
C LEU A 209 -5.07 -6.15 1.31
N ILE A 210 -4.54 -7.09 2.10
CA ILE A 210 -5.19 -7.55 3.33
C ILE A 210 -5.46 -6.40 4.31
N PRO A 211 -4.46 -5.60 4.75
CA PRO A 211 -4.73 -4.46 5.61
C PRO A 211 -5.57 -3.38 4.92
N CYS A 212 -5.48 -3.24 3.58
CA CYS A 212 -6.34 -2.31 2.85
C CYS A 212 -7.82 -2.69 2.92
N ILE A 213 -8.14 -3.99 2.77
CA ILE A 213 -9.51 -4.52 2.88
C ILE A 213 -10.03 -4.35 4.32
N GLN A 214 -9.16 -4.60 5.31
CA GLN A 214 -9.52 -4.40 6.71
C GLN A 214 -9.85 -2.94 7.02
N ASP A 215 -9.04 -2.00 6.51
CA ASP A 215 -9.28 -0.57 6.72
C ASP A 215 -10.51 -0.08 5.95
N SER A 216 -10.67 -0.47 4.68
CA SER A 216 -11.85 -0.09 3.89
C SER A 216 -13.16 -0.62 4.48
N SER A 217 -13.13 -1.82 5.08
CA SER A 217 -14.32 -2.39 5.74
C SER A 217 -14.79 -1.50 6.90
N GLN A 218 -13.87 -0.99 7.72
CA GLN A 218 -14.20 -0.12 8.85
C GLN A 218 -14.66 1.26 8.37
N LEU A 219 -13.95 1.85 7.40
CA LEU A 219 -14.31 3.15 6.83
C LEU A 219 -15.70 3.12 6.20
N TYR A 220 -16.04 2.04 5.49
CA TYR A 220 -17.36 1.86 4.90
C TYR A 220 -18.46 1.73 5.96
N ASP A 221 -18.22 0.94 7.02
CA ASP A 221 -19.14 0.80 8.15
C ASP A 221 -19.50 2.17 8.75
N TYR A 222 -18.48 2.99 9.03
CA TYR A 222 -18.67 4.32 9.59
C TYR A 222 -19.31 5.28 8.61
N THR A 223 -18.95 5.23 7.33
CA THR A 223 -19.54 6.09 6.30
C THR A 223 -21.04 5.83 6.18
N VAL A 224 -21.46 4.57 6.14
CA VAL A 224 -22.87 4.19 6.06
C VAL A 224 -23.59 4.62 7.33
N LYS A 225 -23.05 4.34 8.52
CA LYS A 225 -23.66 4.74 9.79
C LYS A 225 -23.83 6.26 9.86
N VAL A 226 -22.75 7.01 9.69
CA VAL A 226 -22.74 8.46 9.86
C VAL A 226 -23.64 9.16 8.85
N LEU A 227 -23.54 8.85 7.56
CA LEU A 227 -24.33 9.52 6.53
C LEU A 227 -25.81 9.15 6.60
N LEU A 228 -26.11 7.87 6.80
CA LEU A 228 -27.47 7.36 6.75
C LEU A 228 -28.21 7.75 8.03
N GLN A 229 -27.61 7.54 9.21
CA GLN A 229 -28.19 7.99 10.48
C GLN A 229 -28.46 9.50 10.46
N GLN A 230 -27.55 10.29 9.92
CA GLN A 230 -27.73 11.74 9.77
C GLN A 230 -28.94 12.09 8.89
N PHE A 231 -29.09 11.45 7.72
CA PHE A 231 -30.21 11.68 6.82
C PHE A 231 -31.55 11.30 7.47
N TYR A 232 -31.63 10.11 8.07
CA TYR A 232 -32.86 9.61 8.70
C TYR A 232 -33.25 10.40 9.96
N LEU A 233 -32.29 10.84 10.78
CA LEU A 233 -32.55 11.73 11.92
C LEU A 233 -33.05 13.11 11.47
N SER A 234 -32.41 13.68 10.44
CA SER A 234 -32.82 14.99 9.92
C SER A 234 -34.22 14.94 9.31
N ALA A 235 -34.52 13.89 8.53
CA ALA A 235 -35.82 13.70 7.90
C ALA A 235 -36.93 13.37 8.91
N SER A 236 -36.67 12.54 9.92
CA SER A 236 -37.66 12.17 10.95
C SER A 236 -38.03 13.30 11.91
N ASN A 237 -37.15 14.30 12.08
CA ASN A 237 -37.41 15.48 12.90
C ASN A 237 -38.29 16.53 12.19
N LEU A 238 -38.46 16.46 10.87
CA LEU A 238 -39.31 17.37 10.13
C LEU A 238 -40.79 17.01 10.31
N GLN A 239 -41.57 17.95 10.84
CA GLN A 239 -43.01 17.80 11.12
C GLN A 239 -43.82 17.40 9.89
N TYR A 240 -43.39 17.86 8.71
CA TYR A 240 -44.00 17.53 7.44
C TYR A 240 -43.96 16.01 7.19
N PHE A 241 -42.80 15.38 7.31
CA PHE A 241 -42.66 13.95 7.01
C PHE A 241 -43.28 13.05 8.07
N LYS A 242 -43.35 13.46 9.34
CA LYS A 242 -43.92 12.68 10.45
C LYS A 242 -45.35 12.16 10.19
N HIS A 243 -46.16 12.91 9.46
CA HIS A 243 -47.56 12.57 9.21
C HIS A 243 -47.81 12.00 7.79
N LEU A 244 -46.85 12.17 6.88
CA LEU A 244 -46.98 11.71 5.49
C LEU A 244 -46.30 10.35 5.23
N ILE A 245 -45.16 10.09 5.88
CA ILE A 245 -44.38 8.88 5.67
C ILE A 245 -43.83 8.36 7.00
N HIS A 246 -43.84 7.05 7.18
CA HIS A 246 -43.08 6.46 8.28
C HIS A 246 -41.64 6.26 7.81
N VAL A 247 -40.75 7.12 8.30
CA VAL A 247 -39.31 7.04 8.07
C VAL A 247 -38.77 5.81 8.83
N PRO A 248 -38.29 4.74 8.16
CA PRO A 248 -37.83 3.52 8.84
C PRO A 248 -36.56 3.80 9.64
N LEU A 249 -36.48 3.22 10.84
CA LEU A 249 -35.26 3.23 11.63
C LEU A 249 -34.23 2.30 10.98
N LEU A 250 -32.98 2.75 10.92
CA LEU A 250 -31.89 1.90 10.45
C LEU A 250 -31.68 0.73 11.41
N PRO A 251 -31.34 -0.46 10.90
CA PRO A 251 -30.90 -1.56 11.76
C PRO A 251 -29.69 -1.10 12.60
N GLU A 252 -29.63 -1.50 13.88
CA GLU A 252 -28.52 -1.12 14.79
C GLU A 252 -27.13 -1.51 14.28
N LYS A 253 -27.06 -2.52 13.40
CA LYS A 253 -25.80 -2.95 12.77
C LYS A 253 -25.96 -3.01 11.26
N PRO A 254 -25.07 -2.38 10.49
CA PRO A 254 -25.05 -2.60 9.05
C PRO A 254 -24.66 -4.06 8.76
N PRO A 255 -25.13 -4.62 7.64
CA PRO A 255 -24.81 -5.99 7.24
C PRO A 255 -23.30 -6.21 7.15
N ASN A 256 -22.81 -7.33 7.71
CA ASN A 256 -21.39 -7.69 7.63
C ASN A 256 -21.08 -8.35 6.28
N PHE A 257 -20.62 -7.56 5.32
CA PHE A 257 -20.33 -8.03 3.95
C PHE A 257 -19.16 -9.01 3.84
N LEU A 258 -18.41 -9.26 4.93
CA LEU A 258 -17.39 -10.31 4.98
C LEU A 258 -17.99 -11.70 5.17
N ILE A 259 -19.28 -11.80 5.52
CA ILE A 259 -19.98 -13.05 5.74
C ILE A 259 -21.01 -13.24 4.62
N ALA A 260 -20.81 -14.24 3.77
CA ALA A 260 -21.68 -14.51 2.63
C ALA A 260 -23.15 -14.76 3.01
N SER A 261 -23.43 -15.27 4.22
CA SER A 261 -24.81 -15.46 4.71
C SER A 261 -25.52 -14.13 5.01
N ASP A 262 -24.80 -13.10 5.46
CA ASP A 262 -25.37 -11.80 5.80
C ASP A 262 -25.79 -11.03 4.55
N LEU A 263 -25.13 -11.30 3.41
CA LEU A 263 -25.51 -10.76 2.10
C LEU A 263 -26.91 -11.23 1.67
N SER A 264 -27.27 -12.48 1.97
CA SER A 264 -28.58 -13.07 1.63
C SER A 264 -29.69 -12.72 2.61
N ALA A 265 -29.35 -12.32 3.84
CA ALA A 265 -30.29 -11.98 4.90
C ALA A 265 -30.63 -10.47 4.96
N HIS A 266 -29.88 -9.62 4.23
CA HIS A 266 -30.10 -8.18 4.24
C HIS A 266 -31.44 -7.81 3.58
N VAL A 267 -32.36 -7.27 4.39
CA VAL A 267 -33.64 -6.70 3.93
C VAL A 267 -33.49 -5.18 3.90
N SER A 268 -33.58 -4.58 2.71
CA SER A 268 -33.52 -3.13 2.57
C SER A 268 -34.70 -2.46 3.29
N PRO A 269 -34.47 -1.46 4.16
CA PRO A 269 -35.55 -0.71 4.79
C PRO A 269 -36.41 -0.02 3.73
N VAL A 270 -37.73 -0.25 3.74
CA VAL A 270 -38.68 0.38 2.80
C VAL A 270 -39.47 1.46 3.54
N VAL A 271 -39.60 2.64 2.92
CA VAL A 271 -40.44 3.73 3.44
C VAL A 271 -41.91 3.34 3.28
N ILE A 272 -42.66 3.35 4.38
CA ILE A 272 -44.08 2.97 4.40
C ILE A 272 -44.94 4.25 4.42
N LEU A 273 -45.83 4.39 3.43
CA LEU A 273 -46.88 5.41 3.46
C LEU A 273 -48.03 4.89 4.34
N PRO A 274 -48.51 5.65 5.34
CA PRO A 274 -49.77 5.34 6.00
C PRO A 274 -50.91 5.32 4.96
N PRO A 275 -51.89 4.40 5.06
CA PRO A 275 -53.08 4.47 4.22
C PRO A 275 -53.81 5.79 4.50
N HIS A 276 -54.08 6.55 3.44
CA HIS A 276 -54.81 7.82 3.53
C HIS A 276 -56.16 7.59 4.25
N THR A 277 -56.36 8.19 5.42
CA THR A 277 -57.70 8.36 5.97
C THR A 277 -58.34 9.55 5.29
N ASP A 278 -59.43 9.27 4.58
CA ASP A 278 -60.26 10.25 3.90
C ASP A 278 -60.55 11.44 4.82
N THR A 279 -60.06 12.62 4.43
CA THR A 279 -60.47 13.90 5.01
C THR A 279 -60.96 14.80 3.89
N PRO A 280 -62.01 15.59 4.19
CA PRO A 280 -62.98 16.02 3.19
C PRO A 280 -62.41 17.11 2.28
N GLU A 281 -62.73 16.99 1.00
CA GLU A 281 -62.42 17.94 -0.05
C GLU A 281 -62.94 19.35 0.26
N ASN A 282 -62.19 20.35 -0.23
CA ASN A 282 -62.52 21.77 -0.43
C ASN A 282 -62.18 22.78 0.68
N GLU A 283 -60.94 23.29 0.63
CA GLU A 283 -60.71 24.74 0.63
C GLU A 283 -59.74 25.08 -0.52
N THR A 284 -60.27 25.65 -1.60
CA THR A 284 -59.52 26.17 -2.73
C THR A 284 -58.88 27.50 -2.35
N VAL A 285 -57.57 27.48 -2.05
CA VAL A 285 -56.75 28.70 -2.05
C VAL A 285 -56.20 28.89 -3.46
N ASP A 286 -56.76 29.87 -4.14
CA ASP A 286 -56.47 30.30 -5.50
C ASP A 286 -55.03 30.83 -5.59
N MET A 287 -54.12 30.01 -6.13
CA MET A 287 -52.78 30.43 -6.53
C MET A 287 -52.65 30.19 -8.04
N ASN A 288 -52.70 31.28 -8.80
CA ASN A 288 -52.44 31.29 -10.25
C ASN A 288 -51.07 30.64 -10.55
N LEU A 289 -51.09 29.37 -10.93
CA LEU A 289 -49.99 28.67 -11.57
C LEU A 289 -50.34 28.47 -13.06
N PRO A 290 -49.40 28.61 -14.00
CA PRO A 290 -49.69 28.45 -15.42
C PRO A 290 -50.14 27.02 -15.73
N SER A 291 -51.01 26.86 -16.73
CA SER A 291 -51.59 25.59 -17.16
C SER A 291 -50.54 24.54 -17.58
N PRO A 292 -50.87 23.23 -17.49
CA PRO A 292 -49.92 22.12 -17.61
C PRO A 292 -49.30 21.90 -18.99
N ASP A 293 -49.74 22.63 -20.02
CA ASP A 293 -49.31 22.39 -21.41
C ASP A 293 -47.97 23.05 -21.77
N VAL A 294 -47.36 23.84 -20.88
CA VAL A 294 -46.05 24.48 -21.11
C VAL A 294 -44.90 23.68 -20.51
N LEU A 295 -45.16 22.80 -19.53
CA LEU A 295 -44.10 22.04 -18.85
C LEU A 295 -43.71 20.75 -19.61
N GLU A 296 -44.60 20.21 -20.43
CA GLU A 296 -44.34 19.00 -21.22
C GLU A 296 -43.31 19.22 -22.35
N GLY A 297 -43.05 20.47 -22.74
CA GLY A 297 -42.05 20.83 -23.74
C GLY A 297 -40.62 20.98 -23.22
N ILE A 298 -40.39 21.01 -21.91
CA ILE A 298 -39.07 21.34 -21.32
C ILE A 298 -38.35 20.09 -20.76
N PHE A 299 -39.08 19.06 -20.31
CA PHE A 299 -38.49 17.85 -19.71
C PHE A 299 -38.16 16.73 -20.71
N HIS A 300 -38.16 17.00 -22.03
CA HIS A 300 -37.77 16.04 -23.07
C HIS A 300 -36.46 16.38 -23.80
N ARG A 301 -35.61 17.21 -23.20
CA ARG A 301 -34.21 17.30 -23.61
C ARG A 301 -33.31 16.76 -22.50
N ASN A 302 -32.72 15.60 -22.81
CA ASN A 302 -31.68 14.91 -22.07
C ASN A 302 -32.19 14.06 -20.90
N ASP A 303 -32.59 12.82 -21.18
CA ASP A 303 -31.77 11.71 -20.70
C ASP A 303 -31.98 10.42 -21.51
N HIS A 304 -30.91 9.96 -22.13
CA HIS A 304 -30.85 8.70 -22.86
C HIS A 304 -30.47 7.60 -21.88
N HIS A 305 -31.46 6.95 -21.26
CA HIS A 305 -31.27 5.59 -20.73
C HIS A 305 -32.17 4.60 -21.47
N GLN A 306 -31.46 3.74 -22.21
CA GLN A 306 -31.92 2.68 -23.06
C GLN A 306 -32.88 1.74 -22.32
N ARG A 307 -34.14 1.77 -22.73
CA ARG A 307 -35.07 0.66 -22.54
C ARG A 307 -34.93 -0.24 -23.77
N ASN A 308 -34.58 -1.51 -23.55
CA ASN A 308 -34.53 -2.53 -24.60
C ASN A 308 -35.88 -2.63 -25.33
N GLY A 309 -35.88 -2.43 -26.65
CA GLY A 309 -37.00 -2.77 -27.53
C GLY A 309 -37.09 -1.90 -28.79
N SER A 310 -36.61 -2.42 -29.92
CA SER A 310 -36.63 -1.89 -31.31
C SER A 310 -35.74 -0.68 -31.62
N SER A 311 -34.49 -0.95 -32.04
CA SER A 311 -33.67 0.03 -32.78
C SER A 311 -34.16 0.12 -34.22
N SER A 312 -34.31 1.34 -34.76
CA SER A 312 -34.66 1.57 -36.17
C SER A 312 -33.65 0.88 -37.11
N PRO A 313 -34.06 0.34 -38.28
CA PRO A 313 -33.17 -0.38 -39.20
C PRO A 313 -31.89 0.40 -39.57
N ASP A 314 -31.98 1.73 -39.69
CA ASP A 314 -30.85 2.60 -39.99
C ASP A 314 -29.81 2.64 -38.85
N GLN A 315 -30.26 2.63 -37.59
CA GLN A 315 -29.37 2.60 -36.43
C GLN A 315 -28.69 1.24 -36.25
N ILE A 316 -29.32 0.16 -36.71
CA ILE A 316 -28.72 -1.18 -36.70
C ILE A 316 -27.61 -1.22 -37.76
N SER A 317 -27.88 -0.71 -38.96
CA SER A 317 -26.88 -0.65 -40.03
C SER A 317 -25.66 0.20 -39.67
N GLU A 318 -25.85 1.36 -39.02
CA GLU A 318 -24.74 2.18 -38.51
C GLU A 318 -23.94 1.48 -37.41
N LYS A 319 -24.62 0.77 -36.49
CA LYS A 319 -23.95 -0.03 -35.46
C LYS A 319 -23.15 -1.18 -36.07
N ASP A 320 -23.69 -1.85 -37.08
CA ASP A 320 -23.01 -2.94 -37.77
C ASP A 320 -21.78 -2.43 -38.55
N MET A 321 -21.87 -1.28 -39.20
CA MET A 321 -20.71 -0.64 -39.85
C MET A 321 -19.64 -0.21 -38.84
N LEU A 322 -20.04 0.29 -37.66
CA LEU A 322 -19.11 0.64 -36.59
C LEU A 322 -18.43 -0.61 -36.01
N ILE A 323 -19.18 -1.68 -35.81
CA ILE A 323 -18.66 -2.98 -35.37
C ILE A 323 -17.65 -3.51 -36.37
N GLU A 324 -17.93 -3.43 -37.67
CA GLU A 324 -17.00 -3.88 -38.71
C GLU A 324 -15.71 -3.05 -38.74
N ARG A 325 -15.82 -1.72 -38.58
CA ARG A 325 -14.66 -0.83 -38.47
C ARG A 325 -13.80 -1.16 -37.24
N LEU A 326 -14.42 -1.30 -36.07
CA LEU A 326 -13.74 -1.62 -34.82
C LEU A 326 -13.09 -3.01 -34.88
N ASN A 327 -13.75 -3.98 -35.50
CA ASN A 327 -13.19 -5.32 -35.69
C ASN A 327 -11.95 -5.28 -36.60
N ARG A 328 -11.96 -4.51 -37.69
CA ARG A 328 -10.76 -4.31 -38.52
C ARG A 328 -9.63 -3.63 -37.77
N GLU A 329 -9.94 -2.64 -36.94
CA GLU A 329 -8.94 -1.95 -36.12
C GLU A 329 -8.34 -2.90 -35.06
N ILE A 330 -9.17 -3.75 -34.44
CA ILE A 330 -8.71 -4.80 -33.53
C ILE A 330 -7.78 -5.79 -34.24
N GLU A 331 -8.10 -6.19 -35.48
CA GLU A 331 -7.23 -7.09 -36.25
C GLU A 331 -5.88 -6.44 -36.57
N LEU A 332 -5.87 -5.18 -37.01
CA LEU A 332 -4.64 -4.44 -37.26
C LEU A 332 -3.79 -4.28 -36.00
N LEU A 333 -4.40 -3.88 -34.88
CA LEU A 333 -3.71 -3.75 -33.60
C LEU A 333 -3.14 -5.09 -33.11
N LYS A 334 -3.86 -6.20 -33.32
CA LYS A 334 -3.34 -7.54 -33.02
C LYS A 334 -2.12 -7.87 -33.87
N MET A 335 -2.13 -7.56 -35.17
CA MET A 335 -0.99 -7.76 -36.05
C MET A 335 0.23 -6.92 -35.63
N ASP A 336 0.01 -5.66 -35.22
CA ASP A 336 1.09 -4.78 -34.75
C ASP A 336 1.67 -5.24 -33.41
N ILE A 337 0.83 -5.69 -32.47
CA ILE A 337 1.30 -6.31 -31.22
C ILE A 337 2.14 -7.55 -31.52
N GLN A 338 1.70 -8.40 -32.47
CA GLN A 338 2.44 -9.59 -32.85
C GLN A 338 3.78 -9.25 -33.51
N ARG A 339 3.83 -8.20 -34.35
CA ARG A 339 5.06 -7.70 -34.95
C ARG A 339 6.04 -7.17 -33.90
N LEU A 340 5.56 -6.32 -32.98
CA LEU A 340 6.36 -5.78 -31.89
C LEU A 340 6.88 -6.90 -30.99
N ARG A 341 6.05 -7.90 -30.68
CA ARG A 341 6.47 -9.08 -29.91
C ARG A 341 7.66 -9.79 -30.57
N ILE A 342 7.60 -10.04 -31.88
CA ILE A 342 8.70 -10.68 -32.63
C ILE A 342 9.96 -9.81 -32.62
N GLU A 343 9.82 -8.49 -32.76
CA GLU A 343 10.95 -7.56 -32.73
C GLU A 343 11.64 -7.53 -31.35
N TYR A 344 10.87 -7.46 -30.26
CA TYR A 344 11.41 -7.52 -28.91
C TYR A 344 12.04 -8.89 -28.60
N GLU A 345 11.45 -9.99 -29.06
CA GLU A 345 12.00 -11.33 -28.87
C GLU A 345 13.37 -11.47 -29.57
N ARG A 346 13.50 -10.95 -30.80
CA ARG A 346 14.80 -10.87 -31.49
C ARG A 346 15.82 -10.02 -30.73
N LYS A 347 15.41 -8.87 -30.21
CA LYS A 347 16.31 -7.98 -29.46
C LYS A 347 16.78 -8.59 -28.14
N ILE A 348 15.91 -9.34 -27.46
CA ILE A 348 16.27 -10.13 -26.28
C ILE A 348 17.30 -11.20 -26.65
N ASP A 349 17.11 -11.91 -27.76
CA ASP A 349 18.05 -12.94 -28.20
C ASP A 349 19.41 -12.37 -28.60
N ASP A 350 19.45 -11.21 -29.25
CA ASP A 350 20.70 -10.51 -29.55
C ASP A 350 21.44 -10.07 -28.28
N LEU A 351 20.72 -9.50 -27.30
CA LEU A 351 21.30 -9.11 -26.01
C LEU A 351 21.81 -10.33 -25.23
N LYS A 352 21.10 -11.46 -25.26
CA LYS A 352 21.57 -12.72 -24.65
C LYS A 352 22.85 -13.23 -25.31
N ARG A 353 22.96 -13.16 -26.64
CA ARG A 353 24.18 -13.53 -27.36
C ARG A 353 25.36 -12.63 -26.97
N GLN A 354 25.12 -11.33 -26.82
CA GLN A 354 26.14 -10.40 -26.34
C GLN A 354 26.58 -10.71 -24.91
N MET A 355 25.65 -11.04 -24.02
CA MET A 355 25.95 -11.41 -22.64
C MET A 355 26.86 -12.65 -22.59
N ILE A 356 26.52 -13.71 -23.35
CA ILE A 356 27.35 -14.92 -23.46
C ILE A 356 28.75 -14.61 -23.99
N ALA A 357 28.86 -13.71 -24.98
CA ALA A 357 30.16 -13.33 -25.55
C ALA A 357 31.04 -12.58 -24.52
N ILE A 358 30.43 -11.66 -23.76
CA ILE A 358 31.12 -10.92 -22.69
C ILE A 358 31.53 -11.86 -21.56
N ASP A 359 30.66 -12.79 -21.15
CA ASP A 359 30.97 -13.78 -20.11
C ASP A 359 32.15 -14.68 -20.52
N ALA A 360 32.22 -15.07 -21.80
CA ALA A 360 33.36 -15.83 -22.33
C ALA A 360 34.66 -15.01 -22.29
N GLN A 361 34.60 -13.71 -22.64
CA GLN A 361 35.76 -12.82 -22.54
C GLN A 361 36.23 -12.63 -21.09
N ILE A 362 35.30 -12.50 -20.14
CA ILE A 362 35.63 -12.41 -18.71
C ILE A 362 36.35 -13.68 -18.26
N SER A 363 35.82 -14.86 -18.62
CA SER A 363 36.46 -16.13 -18.26
C SER A 363 37.86 -16.29 -18.85
N GLU A 364 38.11 -15.79 -20.06
CA GLU A 364 39.45 -15.78 -20.67
C GLU A 364 40.41 -14.84 -19.93
N GLN A 365 39.94 -13.63 -19.57
CA GLN A 365 40.73 -12.68 -18.78
C GLN A 365 41.07 -13.23 -17.39
N ASP A 366 40.12 -13.89 -16.72
CA ASP A 366 40.36 -14.52 -15.42
C ASP A 366 41.44 -15.60 -15.51
N GLN A 367 41.44 -16.40 -16.59
CA GLN A 367 42.48 -17.41 -16.81
C GLN A 367 43.86 -16.77 -17.04
N ILE A 368 43.92 -15.67 -17.79
CA ILE A 368 45.17 -14.90 -18.01
C ILE A 368 45.68 -14.33 -16.68
N ILE A 369 44.81 -13.73 -15.87
CA ILE A 369 45.15 -13.19 -14.55
C ILE A 369 45.69 -14.30 -13.65
N GLN A 370 45.07 -15.47 -13.65
CA GLN A 370 45.52 -16.60 -12.84
C GLN A 370 46.91 -17.09 -13.29
N ASN A 371 47.13 -17.24 -14.59
CA ASN A 371 48.45 -17.62 -15.12
C ASN A 371 49.54 -16.61 -14.73
N LEU A 372 49.25 -15.31 -14.83
CA LEU A 372 50.18 -14.24 -14.43
C LEU A 372 50.45 -14.23 -12.91
N ARG A 373 49.45 -14.59 -12.09
CA ARG A 373 49.64 -14.74 -10.64
C ARG A 373 50.58 -15.91 -10.33
N ASP A 374 50.34 -17.06 -10.96
CA ASP A 374 51.17 -18.25 -10.75
C ASP A 374 52.62 -18.02 -11.23
N GLU A 375 52.82 -17.27 -12.32
CA GLU A 375 54.16 -16.89 -12.80
C GLU A 375 54.85 -15.89 -11.86
N ASN A 376 54.12 -14.89 -11.36
CA ASN A 376 54.65 -13.97 -10.35
C ASN A 376 55.05 -14.67 -9.05
N GLU A 377 54.27 -15.66 -8.59
CA GLU A 377 54.58 -16.45 -7.40
C GLU A 377 55.87 -17.26 -7.61
N LYS A 378 56.03 -17.90 -8.78
CA LYS A 378 57.27 -18.60 -9.13
C LYS A 378 58.48 -17.68 -9.14
N LEU A 379 58.35 -16.50 -9.73
CA LEU A 379 59.43 -15.50 -9.78
C LEU A 379 59.78 -14.98 -8.38
N GLN A 380 58.79 -14.73 -7.52
CA GLN A 380 59.01 -14.32 -6.13
C GLN A 380 59.74 -15.41 -5.33
N ASN A 381 59.34 -16.67 -5.48
CA ASN A 381 60.01 -17.78 -4.80
C ASN A 381 61.48 -17.92 -5.26
N THR A 382 61.73 -17.83 -6.57
CA THR A 382 63.09 -17.90 -7.12
C THR A 382 63.96 -16.73 -6.66
N ALA A 383 63.40 -15.52 -6.60
CA ALA A 383 64.09 -14.35 -6.09
C ALA A 383 64.41 -14.48 -4.58
N SER A 384 63.47 -15.00 -3.80
CA SER A 384 63.69 -15.28 -2.37
C SER A 384 64.82 -16.29 -2.18
N ASP A 385 64.78 -17.42 -2.91
CA ASP A 385 65.81 -18.47 -2.83
C ASP A 385 67.20 -17.93 -3.15
N ASN A 386 67.32 -17.13 -4.22
CA ASN A 386 68.58 -16.49 -4.60
C ASN A 386 69.11 -15.53 -3.51
N VAL A 387 68.24 -14.74 -2.87
CA VAL A 387 68.64 -13.86 -1.76
C VAL A 387 69.13 -14.67 -0.56
N THR A 388 68.44 -15.77 -0.21
CA THR A 388 68.88 -16.65 0.88
C THR A 388 70.25 -17.30 0.59
N GLN A 389 70.49 -17.73 -0.64
CA GLN A 389 71.80 -18.26 -1.04
C GLN A 389 72.91 -17.21 -0.97
N GLU A 390 72.63 -15.98 -1.43
CA GLU A 390 73.60 -14.88 -1.37
C GLU A 390 73.94 -14.48 0.07
N VAL A 391 72.96 -14.47 0.97
CA VAL A 391 73.16 -14.21 2.41
C VAL A 391 73.96 -15.35 3.07
N ALA A 392 73.67 -16.61 2.73
CA ALA A 392 74.42 -17.76 3.26
C ALA A 392 75.90 -17.75 2.82
N LEU A 393 76.18 -17.38 1.56
CA LEU A 393 77.54 -17.26 1.05
C LEU A 393 78.32 -16.13 1.76
N LYS A 394 77.68 -14.97 1.97
CA LYS A 394 78.29 -13.86 2.71
C LYS A 394 78.57 -14.19 4.18
N LEU A 395 77.74 -15.01 4.83
CA LEU A 395 77.98 -15.46 6.21
C LEU A 395 79.20 -16.40 6.31
N ILE A 396 79.38 -17.29 5.34
CA ILE A 396 80.53 -18.21 5.28
C ILE A 396 81.85 -17.44 5.05
N GLU A 397 81.82 -16.40 4.21
CA GLU A 397 82.98 -15.52 3.98
C GLU A 397 83.36 -14.67 5.19
N THR A 398 82.43 -14.40 6.12
CA THR A 398 82.72 -13.63 7.35
C THR A 398 83.23 -14.48 8.53
N GLU A 399 83.10 -15.80 8.47
CA GLU A 399 83.54 -16.73 9.53
C GLU A 399 84.89 -17.42 9.23
N SER A 400 85.50 -17.14 8.06
CA SER A 400 86.86 -17.57 7.68
C SER A 400 87.86 -16.43 7.80
#